data_AF-A0A3D5KA78-F1
#
_entry.id   AF-A0A3D5KA78-F1
#
_cell.length_a   1.000
_cell.length_b   1.000
_cell.length_c   1.000
_cell.angle_alpha   90.00
_cell.angle_beta   90.00
_cell.angle_gamma   90.00
#
_symmetry.space_group_name_H-M   'P 1'
#
loop_
_entity.id
_entity.type
_entity.pdbx_description
1 polymer ?
#
loop_
_entity_poly.entity_id
_entity_poly.type
_entity_poly.pdbx_seq_one_letter_code
_entity_poly.pdbx_strand_id
1 'polypeptide(L)'
;MTEKQKNKLKRAVIIGLIILCFLLLLYFIMVIFYTKHFFAGTEINGVIVSGKSVGKVNEIMAGELKKYTLKLKERGDKEEEIKADEVGLEYNCKGDFKHIKEKQNPFKWFLAFVNPEDFKETEGVAYDNGMLEERVNKFACFDKANIVEPKNPTFRFEKGAYVIVDEVYGNKVNKEVFDEKLRAAILHRKNLLDLEATNCYINPQYTCQSPKIIETRDILNKYVASKITYTFVGAQVTLDKDTINKWLIVNEDFSVSVDEKKVKNYVQDLAYKYNTVGKTRQFKSSTGKTINIGRGDY
;
A
#
# COMPACT_ATOMS: atom_id res chain seq x y z
N MET A 1 83.70 -14.10 19.00
CA MET A 1 83.29 -13.49 17.71
C MET A 1 84.53 -12.94 17.00
N THR A 2 84.85 -13.45 15.81
CA THR A 2 85.98 -12.95 14.97
C THR A 2 85.69 -11.53 14.44
N GLU A 3 86.70 -10.72 14.14
CA GLU A 3 86.52 -9.35 13.60
C GLU A 3 85.61 -9.30 12.36
N LYS A 4 85.71 -10.32 11.49
CA LYS A 4 84.80 -10.49 10.33
C LYS A 4 83.33 -10.63 10.73
N GLN A 5 83.03 -11.33 11.83
CA GLN A 5 81.67 -11.48 12.36
C GLN A 5 81.17 -10.16 12.98
N LYS A 6 82.05 -9.40 13.67
CA LYS A 6 81.71 -8.07 14.21
C LYS A 6 81.39 -7.05 13.10
N ASN A 7 82.14 -7.07 11.99
CA ASN A 7 81.89 -6.17 10.85
C ASN A 7 80.62 -6.52 10.06
N LYS A 8 80.27 -7.82 9.93
CA LYS A 8 78.97 -8.23 9.36
C LYS A 8 77.80 -7.79 10.24
N LEU A 9 77.93 -7.95 11.57
CA LEU A 9 76.90 -7.51 12.52
C LEU A 9 76.70 -5.98 12.47
N LYS A 10 77.78 -5.20 12.45
CA LYS A 10 77.73 -3.73 12.29
C LYS A 10 77.03 -3.30 11.00
N ARG A 11 77.33 -3.95 9.86
CA ARG A 11 76.66 -3.67 8.58
C ARG A 11 75.16 -4.02 8.62
N ALA A 12 74.79 -5.15 9.23
CA ALA A 12 73.39 -5.52 9.39
C ALA A 12 72.61 -4.51 10.27
N VAL A 13 73.23 -4.01 11.35
CA VAL A 13 72.65 -2.96 12.20
C VAL A 13 72.47 -1.65 11.43
N ILE A 14 73.46 -1.23 10.63
CA ILE A 14 73.36 -0.03 9.79
C ILE A 14 72.24 -0.16 8.76
N ILE A 15 72.14 -1.31 8.07
CA ILE A 15 71.07 -1.56 7.09
C ILE A 15 69.70 -1.56 7.79
N GLY A 16 69.59 -2.20 8.96
CA GLY A 16 68.36 -2.18 9.77
C GLY A 16 67.94 -0.77 10.18
N LEU A 17 68.90 0.07 10.60
CA LEU A 17 68.65 1.48 10.93
C LEU A 17 68.19 2.28 9.71
N ILE A 18 68.79 2.07 8.53
CA ILE A 18 68.37 2.74 7.30
C ILE A 18 66.92 2.36 6.94
N ILE A 19 66.58 1.07 7.03
CA ILE A 19 65.21 0.58 6.77
C ILE A 19 64.23 1.18 7.78
N LEU A 20 64.58 1.21 9.06
CA LEU A 20 63.72 1.79 10.09
C LEU A 20 63.49 3.29 9.87
N CYS A 21 64.55 4.05 9.56
CA CYS A 21 64.44 5.47 9.22
C CYS A 21 63.55 5.69 8.00
N PHE A 22 63.67 4.84 6.97
CA PHE A 22 62.82 4.92 5.78
C PHE A 22 61.35 4.64 6.10
N LEU A 23 61.06 3.61 6.91
CA LEU A 23 59.70 3.29 7.35
C LEU A 23 59.09 4.42 8.19
N LEU A 24 59.87 5.04 9.08
CA LEU A 24 59.43 6.20 9.86
C LEU A 24 59.12 7.39 8.96
N LEU A 25 59.96 7.68 7.97
CA LEU A 25 59.71 8.73 6.98
C LEU A 25 58.40 8.50 6.24
N LEU A 26 58.19 7.27 5.74
CA LEU A 26 56.96 6.89 5.04
C LEU A 26 55.72 7.04 5.96
N TYR A 27 55.83 6.62 7.21
CA TYR A 27 54.77 6.76 8.20
C TYR A 27 54.38 8.24 8.38
N PHE A 28 55.34 9.14 8.59
CA PHE A 28 55.05 10.57 8.78
C PHE A 28 54.51 11.23 7.51
N ILE A 29 54.95 10.82 6.32
CA ILE A 29 54.34 11.27 5.05
C ILE A 29 52.85 10.91 5.01
N MET A 30 52.51 9.67 5.39
CA MET A 30 51.11 9.22 5.45
C MET A 30 50.32 9.98 6.51
N VAL A 31 50.91 10.27 7.69
CA VAL A 31 50.28 11.11 8.72
C VAL A 31 49.95 12.49 8.14
N ILE A 32 50.90 13.16 7.48
CA ILE A 32 50.69 14.48 6.88
C ILE A 32 49.59 14.42 5.80
N PHE A 33 49.57 13.37 4.98
CA PHE A 33 48.54 13.16 3.98
C PHE A 33 47.14 13.04 4.61
N TYR A 34 47.00 12.18 5.62
CA TYR A 34 45.73 11.93 6.31
C TYR A 34 45.31 13.03 7.29
N THR A 35 46.14 14.06 7.52
CA THR A 35 45.69 15.30 8.15
C THR A 35 44.66 16.02 7.29
N LYS A 36 44.79 15.94 5.96
CA LYS A 36 43.90 16.63 4.99
C LYS A 36 42.95 15.71 4.26
N HIS A 37 43.18 14.40 4.27
CA HIS A 37 42.42 13.42 3.51
C HIS A 37 41.80 12.34 4.39
N PHE A 38 40.62 11.86 4.03
CA PHE A 38 39.97 10.73 4.69
C PHE A 38 40.80 9.44 4.56
N PHE A 39 40.74 8.58 5.57
CA PHE A 39 41.44 7.29 5.59
C PHE A 39 41.04 6.39 4.42
N ALA A 40 41.95 5.52 3.99
CA ALA A 40 41.62 4.43 3.09
C ALA A 40 40.50 3.56 3.71
N GLY A 41 39.56 3.09 2.90
CA GLY A 41 38.38 2.36 3.37
C GLY A 41 37.24 3.25 3.91
N THR A 42 37.41 4.57 4.05
CA THR A 42 36.31 5.43 4.51
C THR A 42 35.17 5.43 3.49
N GLU A 43 33.97 5.18 3.99
CA GLU A 43 32.73 5.14 3.22
C GLU A 43 31.66 5.93 3.95
N ILE A 44 30.92 6.79 3.22
CA ILE A 44 29.79 7.52 3.78
C ILE A 44 28.56 7.18 2.96
N ASN A 45 27.53 6.61 3.60
CA ASN A 45 26.27 6.22 2.94
C ASN A 45 26.47 5.35 1.67
N GLY A 46 27.43 4.41 1.66
CA GLY A 46 27.72 3.60 0.47
C GLY A 46 28.79 4.17 -0.47
N VAL A 47 29.20 5.42 -0.28
CA VAL A 47 30.12 6.13 -1.19
C VAL A 47 31.53 6.11 -0.63
N ILE A 48 32.46 5.50 -1.35
CA ILE A 48 33.87 5.43 -0.96
C ILE A 48 34.53 6.81 -1.14
N VAL A 49 35.00 7.39 -0.03
CA VAL A 49 35.62 8.73 0.03
C VAL A 49 37.11 8.69 0.41
N SER A 50 37.71 7.51 0.32
CA SER A 50 39.10 7.24 0.64
C SER A 50 40.07 8.22 -0.04
N GLY A 51 40.97 8.82 0.74
CA GLY A 51 41.99 9.73 0.24
C GLY A 51 41.45 11.05 -0.34
N LYS A 52 40.15 11.36 -0.17
CA LYS A 52 39.57 12.65 -0.58
C LYS A 52 39.68 13.67 0.55
N SER A 53 39.75 14.95 0.20
CA SER A 53 39.66 16.04 1.17
C SER A 53 38.20 16.30 1.55
N VAL A 54 37.96 17.00 2.67
CA VAL A 54 36.59 17.37 3.10
C VAL A 54 35.84 18.12 2.00
N GLY A 55 36.46 19.14 1.37
CA GLY A 55 35.83 19.87 0.27
C GLY A 55 35.42 18.96 -0.90
N LYS A 56 36.27 17.98 -1.25
CA LYS A 56 35.94 17.04 -2.33
C LYS A 56 34.84 16.06 -1.94
N VAL A 57 34.78 15.65 -0.67
CA VAL A 57 33.69 14.82 -0.15
C VAL A 57 32.38 15.60 -0.16
N ASN A 58 32.38 16.86 0.29
CA ASN A 58 31.19 17.72 0.27
C ASN A 58 30.62 17.84 -1.15
N GLU A 59 31.47 18.04 -2.18
CA GLU A 59 31.06 18.04 -3.59
C GLU A 59 30.48 16.70 -4.05
N ILE A 60 31.17 15.58 -3.75
CA ILE A 60 30.73 14.24 -4.16
C ILE A 60 29.38 13.92 -3.55
N MET A 61 29.24 14.10 -2.23
CA MET A 61 28.02 13.77 -1.50
C MET A 61 26.85 14.66 -1.95
N ALA A 62 27.09 15.96 -2.17
CA ALA A 62 26.05 16.84 -2.74
C ALA A 62 25.61 16.38 -4.14
N GLY A 63 26.54 15.91 -4.97
CA GLY A 63 26.25 15.35 -6.29
C GLY A 63 25.44 14.04 -6.21
N GLU A 64 25.78 13.16 -5.27
CA GLU A 64 25.05 11.90 -5.05
C GLU A 64 23.64 12.16 -4.50
N LEU A 65 23.47 13.10 -3.56
CA LEU A 65 22.16 13.45 -3.03
C LEU A 65 21.23 14.02 -4.11
N LYS A 66 21.75 14.83 -5.05
CA LYS A 66 20.98 15.37 -6.17
C LYS A 66 20.45 14.31 -7.14
N LYS A 67 21.10 13.14 -7.21
CA LYS A 67 20.64 12.02 -8.04
C LYS A 67 19.54 11.21 -7.36
N TYR A 68 19.27 11.46 -6.08
CA TYR A 68 18.24 10.73 -5.37
C TYR A 68 16.87 10.97 -6.00
N THR A 69 16.17 9.87 -6.24
CA THR A 69 14.81 9.86 -6.74
C THR A 69 14.06 8.74 -6.05
N LEU A 70 12.91 9.06 -5.46
CA LEU A 70 11.99 8.09 -4.91
C LEU A 70 10.87 7.84 -5.91
N LYS A 71 10.81 6.62 -6.45
CA LYS A 71 9.69 6.17 -7.27
C LYS A 71 8.54 5.71 -6.38
N LEU A 72 7.33 6.14 -6.72
CA LEU A 72 6.08 5.69 -6.15
C LEU A 72 5.43 4.75 -7.15
N LYS A 73 5.30 3.48 -6.76
CA LYS A 73 4.60 2.49 -7.57
C LYS A 73 3.17 2.38 -7.06
N GLU A 74 2.24 2.76 -7.93
CA GLU A 74 0.81 2.74 -7.66
C GLU A 74 0.14 1.49 -8.26
N ARG A 75 -1.09 1.24 -7.82
CA ARG A 75 -1.98 0.24 -8.38
C ARG A 75 -2.33 0.58 -9.83
N GLY A 76 -2.26 -0.43 -10.70
CA GLY A 76 -2.57 -0.29 -12.13
C GLY A 76 -1.41 0.22 -12.97
N ASP A 77 -0.17 -0.16 -12.63
CA ASP A 77 1.07 0.14 -13.35
C ASP A 77 1.34 1.64 -13.55
N LYS A 78 0.79 2.46 -12.66
CA LYS A 78 1.08 3.90 -12.59
C LYS A 78 2.32 4.12 -11.73
N GLU A 79 3.15 5.06 -12.17
CA GLU A 79 4.32 5.48 -11.42
C GLU A 79 4.38 7.01 -11.35
N GLU A 80 4.73 7.52 -10.18
CA GLU A 80 5.08 8.91 -9.94
C GLU A 80 6.45 8.97 -9.25
N GLU A 81 7.14 10.10 -9.28
CA GLU A 81 8.47 10.21 -8.67
C GLU A 81 8.64 11.49 -7.86
N ILE A 82 9.47 11.42 -6.81
CA ILE A 82 9.95 12.59 -6.07
C ILE A 82 11.45 12.71 -6.29
N LYS A 83 11.89 13.88 -6.73
CA LYS A 83 13.31 14.22 -6.82
C LYS A 83 13.78 14.94 -5.56
N ALA A 84 15.08 14.85 -5.29
CA ALA A 84 15.70 15.47 -4.11
C ALA A 84 15.44 16.99 -4.02
N ASP A 85 15.53 17.69 -5.15
CA ASP A 85 15.32 19.14 -5.25
C ASP A 85 13.86 19.56 -5.05
N GLU A 86 12.90 18.72 -5.46
CA GLU A 86 11.47 18.97 -5.27
C GLU A 86 11.03 18.98 -3.81
N VAL A 87 11.83 18.40 -2.91
CA VAL A 87 11.51 18.32 -1.47
C VAL A 87 12.57 18.97 -0.58
N GLY A 88 13.52 19.71 -1.18
CA GLY A 88 14.59 20.36 -0.43
C GLY A 88 15.43 19.37 0.38
N LEU A 89 15.72 18.20 -0.18
CA LEU A 89 16.46 17.16 0.51
C LEU A 89 17.90 17.59 0.78
N GLU A 90 18.32 17.57 2.04
CA GLU A 90 19.66 17.92 2.48
C GLU A 90 20.21 16.90 3.49
N TYR A 91 21.54 16.82 3.64
CA TYR A 91 22.13 16.05 4.74
C TYR A 91 21.95 16.79 6.07
N ASN A 92 21.83 16.08 7.18
CA ASN A 92 21.71 16.69 8.51
C ASN A 92 22.93 17.55 8.87
N CYS A 93 24.11 17.21 8.34
CA CYS A 93 25.33 17.98 8.44
C CYS A 93 25.39 19.23 7.53
N LYS A 94 24.30 19.53 6.80
CA LYS A 94 24.18 20.65 5.86
C LYS A 94 25.30 20.69 4.81
N GLY A 95 25.74 19.50 4.39
CA GLY A 95 26.79 19.34 3.38
C GLY A 95 28.21 19.51 3.90
N ASP A 96 28.44 19.65 5.22
CA ASP A 96 29.78 19.67 5.81
C ASP A 96 30.13 18.36 6.53
N PHE A 97 30.92 17.53 5.86
CA PHE A 97 31.38 16.23 6.38
C PHE A 97 32.66 16.31 7.23
N LYS A 98 33.09 17.52 7.61
CA LYS A 98 34.30 17.73 8.44
C LYS A 98 34.25 16.94 9.75
N HIS A 99 33.09 16.82 10.37
CA HIS A 99 32.90 16.11 11.63
C HIS A 99 33.30 14.62 11.53
N ILE A 100 33.11 13.96 10.38
CA ILE A 100 33.55 12.58 10.14
C ILE A 100 35.08 12.53 10.05
N LYS A 101 35.69 13.49 9.35
CA LYS A 101 37.15 13.58 9.22
C LYS A 101 37.83 13.81 10.56
N GLU A 102 37.23 14.60 11.45
CA GLU A 102 37.78 14.93 12.77
C GLU A 102 37.85 13.71 13.71
N LYS A 103 36.99 12.70 13.51
CA LYS A 103 37.11 11.41 14.22
C LYS A 103 38.36 10.61 13.81
N GLN A 104 38.90 10.86 12.63
CA GLN A 104 40.02 10.11 12.05
C GLN A 104 41.37 10.72 12.46
N ASN A 105 41.90 10.28 13.61
CA ASN A 105 43.21 10.71 14.11
C ASN A 105 44.34 10.29 13.16
N PRO A 106 45.02 11.23 12.46
CA PRO A 106 45.97 10.92 11.39
C PRO A 106 47.10 9.95 11.77
N PHE A 107 47.49 9.86 13.05
CA PHE A 107 48.51 8.90 13.52
C PHE A 107 48.04 7.43 13.52
N LYS A 108 46.73 7.20 13.45
CA LYS A 108 46.09 5.89 13.49
C LYS A 108 45.63 5.40 12.11
N TRP A 109 46.13 5.99 11.02
CA TRP A 109 45.73 5.66 9.65
C TRP A 109 45.86 4.17 9.30
N PHE A 110 46.82 3.47 9.91
CA PHE A 110 47.04 2.04 9.70
C PHE A 110 45.88 1.17 10.20
N LEU A 111 45.08 1.64 11.16
CA LEU A 111 43.90 0.92 11.66
C LEU A 111 42.84 0.75 10.58
N ALA A 112 42.81 1.63 9.58
CA ALA A 112 41.86 1.52 8.47
C ALA A 112 42.10 0.28 7.58
N PHE A 113 43.31 -0.27 7.60
CA PHE A 113 43.62 -1.54 6.93
C PHE A 113 43.34 -2.78 7.80
N VAL A 114 43.27 -2.61 9.12
CA VAL A 114 43.01 -3.69 10.08
C VAL A 114 41.51 -3.83 10.33
N ASN A 115 40.81 -2.71 10.53
CA ASN A 115 39.38 -2.64 10.82
C ASN A 115 38.66 -1.70 9.83
N PRO A 116 38.47 -2.10 8.56
CA PRO A 116 37.83 -1.24 7.57
C PRO A 116 36.38 -0.88 7.92
N GLU A 117 35.68 -1.74 8.67
CA GLU A 117 34.29 -1.50 9.09
C GLU A 117 34.14 -0.29 10.03
N ASP A 118 35.17 0.04 10.83
CA ASP A 118 35.16 1.19 11.75
C ASP A 118 35.09 2.55 11.02
N PHE A 119 35.27 2.55 9.69
CA PHE A 119 35.30 3.74 8.84
C PHE A 119 34.11 3.83 7.87
N LYS A 120 33.10 2.98 8.06
CA LYS A 120 31.81 3.12 7.38
C LYS A 120 30.87 3.95 8.24
N GLU A 121 30.48 5.09 7.72
CA GLU A 121 29.65 6.06 8.43
C GLU A 121 28.34 6.28 7.66
N THR A 122 27.28 6.54 8.40
CA THR A 122 25.97 6.88 7.84
C THR A 122 25.58 8.27 8.25
N GLU A 123 25.32 9.13 7.26
CA GLU A 123 24.82 10.47 7.48
C GLU A 123 23.32 10.52 7.16
N GLY A 124 22.54 11.10 8.06
CA GLY A 124 21.09 11.24 7.88
C GLY A 124 20.74 12.35 6.90
N VAL A 125 19.47 12.39 6.50
CA VAL A 125 18.93 13.46 5.66
C VAL A 125 17.72 14.10 6.31
N ALA A 126 17.47 15.34 5.95
CA ALA A 126 16.27 16.11 6.26
C ALA A 126 15.68 16.65 4.95
N TYR A 127 14.39 16.99 4.98
CA TYR A 127 13.67 17.56 3.85
C TYR A 127 12.81 18.73 4.33
N ASP A 128 12.41 19.60 3.42
CA ASP A 128 11.48 20.69 3.70
C ASP A 128 10.04 20.17 3.72
N ASN A 129 9.35 20.34 4.85
CA ASN A 129 7.98 19.87 5.02
C ASN A 129 6.99 20.53 4.06
N GLY A 130 7.17 21.82 3.77
CA GLY A 130 6.29 22.58 2.87
C GLY A 130 6.46 22.15 1.42
N MET A 131 7.71 21.97 0.98
CA MET A 131 8.02 21.46 -0.35
C MET A 131 7.51 20.03 -0.55
N LEU A 132 7.67 19.16 0.46
CA LEU A 132 7.11 17.81 0.42
C LEU A 132 5.58 17.83 0.29
N GLU A 133 4.90 18.64 1.10
CA GLU A 133 3.44 18.75 1.04
C GLU A 133 2.97 19.28 -0.32
N GLU A 134 3.62 20.31 -0.85
CA GLU A 134 3.32 20.84 -2.19
C GLU A 134 3.51 19.78 -3.27
N ARG A 135 4.61 19.01 -3.20
CA ARG A 135 4.89 17.92 -4.14
C ARG A 135 3.82 16.83 -4.07
N VAL A 136 3.40 16.46 -2.86
CA VAL A 136 2.41 15.41 -2.64
C VAL A 136 1.02 15.83 -3.14
N ASN A 137 0.63 17.08 -2.96
CA ASN A 137 -0.67 17.59 -3.42
C ASN A 137 -0.80 17.63 -4.95
N LYS A 138 0.32 17.52 -5.68
CA LYS A 138 0.36 17.45 -7.15
C LYS A 138 0.26 16.02 -7.69
N PHE A 139 0.28 14.99 -6.84
CA PHE A 139 0.19 13.60 -7.29
C PHE A 139 -1.19 13.26 -7.84
N ALA A 140 -1.20 12.49 -8.93
CA ALA A 140 -2.43 12.07 -9.60
C ALA A 140 -3.31 11.18 -8.71
N CYS A 141 -2.71 10.44 -7.77
CA CYS A 141 -3.43 9.59 -6.82
C CYS A 141 -4.30 10.35 -5.81
N PHE A 142 -4.08 11.66 -5.64
CA PHE A 142 -4.92 12.54 -4.80
C PHE A 142 -5.90 13.41 -5.59
N ASP A 143 -5.85 13.36 -6.93
CA ASP A 143 -6.84 14.04 -7.77
C ASP A 143 -8.16 13.27 -7.74
N LYS A 144 -9.23 13.94 -7.30
CA LYS A 144 -10.59 13.39 -7.23
C LYS A 144 -11.07 12.82 -8.57
N ALA A 145 -10.63 13.37 -9.71
CA ALA A 145 -11.00 12.87 -11.02
C ALA A 145 -10.44 11.46 -11.31
N ASN A 146 -9.35 11.08 -10.63
CA ASN A 146 -8.65 9.80 -10.84
C ASN A 146 -8.95 8.76 -9.75
N ILE A 147 -9.71 9.13 -8.72
CA ILE A 147 -10.03 8.25 -7.58
C ILE A 147 -11.22 7.34 -7.92
N VAL A 148 -10.98 6.03 -7.84
CA VAL A 148 -11.97 4.97 -7.84
C VAL A 148 -12.12 4.50 -6.39
N GLU A 149 -13.29 4.71 -5.82
CA GLU A 149 -13.61 4.26 -4.46
C GLU A 149 -13.63 2.72 -4.38
N PRO A 150 -13.08 2.12 -3.30
CA PRO A 150 -13.25 0.70 -3.05
C PRO A 150 -14.73 0.37 -2.82
N LYS A 151 -15.19 -0.77 -3.31
CA LYS A 151 -16.56 -1.26 -3.14
C LYS A 151 -16.55 -2.71 -2.75
N ASN A 152 -17.29 -3.05 -1.70
CA ASN A 152 -17.53 -4.44 -1.34
C ASN A 152 -18.31 -5.18 -2.45
N PRO A 153 -18.29 -6.51 -2.46
CA PRO A 153 -19.08 -7.31 -3.40
C PRO A 153 -20.57 -6.99 -3.28
N THR A 154 -21.30 -7.16 -4.38
CA THR A 154 -22.76 -7.00 -4.42
C THR A 154 -23.40 -8.25 -5.00
N PHE A 155 -24.74 -8.31 -5.02
CA PHE A 155 -25.48 -9.47 -5.53
C PHE A 155 -26.38 -9.04 -6.67
N ARG A 156 -26.43 -9.86 -7.72
CA ARG A 156 -27.29 -9.63 -8.87
C ARG A 156 -28.10 -10.87 -9.19
N PHE A 157 -29.39 -10.71 -9.41
CA PHE A 157 -30.25 -11.80 -9.85
C PHE A 157 -30.14 -12.00 -11.36
N GLU A 158 -29.61 -13.14 -11.79
CA GLU A 158 -29.44 -13.51 -13.19
C GLU A 158 -29.82 -14.98 -13.40
N LYS A 159 -30.55 -15.28 -14.48
CA LYS A 159 -30.91 -16.66 -14.88
C LYS A 159 -31.59 -17.49 -13.76
N GLY A 160 -32.30 -16.83 -12.85
CA GLY A 160 -33.04 -17.49 -11.77
C GLY A 160 -32.28 -17.73 -10.47
N ALA A 161 -31.06 -17.18 -10.32
CA ALA A 161 -30.27 -17.23 -9.11
C ALA A 161 -29.52 -15.91 -8.86
N TYR A 162 -29.11 -15.67 -7.63
CA TYR A 162 -28.19 -14.58 -7.29
C TYR A 162 -26.75 -15.03 -7.51
N VAL A 163 -26.02 -14.21 -8.26
CA VAL A 163 -24.56 -14.28 -8.44
C VAL A 163 -23.89 -13.17 -7.64
N ILE A 164 -22.68 -13.45 -7.15
CA ILE A 164 -21.81 -12.45 -6.52
C ILE A 164 -21.19 -11.63 -7.65
N VAL A 165 -21.28 -10.31 -7.51
CA VAL A 165 -20.52 -9.35 -8.29
C VAL A 165 -19.32 -8.96 -7.45
N ASP A 166 -18.12 -9.22 -7.97
CA ASP A 166 -16.87 -9.05 -7.25
C ASP A 166 -16.67 -7.63 -6.71
N GLU A 167 -15.86 -7.55 -5.66
CA GLU A 167 -15.39 -6.30 -5.09
C GLU A 167 -14.60 -5.47 -6.11
N VAL A 168 -14.63 -4.15 -5.90
CA VAL A 168 -13.74 -3.22 -6.59
C VAL A 168 -12.71 -2.78 -5.56
N TYR A 169 -11.45 -3.10 -5.80
CA TYR A 169 -10.36 -2.67 -4.92
C TYR A 169 -10.15 -1.15 -4.90
N GLY A 170 -10.55 -0.46 -5.98
CA GLY A 170 -10.36 0.98 -6.13
C GLY A 170 -8.88 1.37 -6.19
N ASN A 171 -8.57 2.65 -6.01
CA ASN A 171 -7.20 3.17 -5.87
C ASN A 171 -7.11 4.29 -4.83
N LYS A 172 -8.11 4.41 -3.95
CA LYS A 172 -8.15 5.45 -2.93
C LYS A 172 -7.02 5.26 -1.92
N VAL A 173 -6.10 6.22 -1.89
CA VAL A 173 -4.97 6.22 -0.95
C VAL A 173 -5.43 6.70 0.42
N ASN A 174 -5.04 5.97 1.47
CA ASN A 174 -5.10 6.44 2.84
C ASN A 174 -3.97 7.45 3.05
N LYS A 175 -4.33 8.74 3.13
CA LYS A 175 -3.40 9.85 3.22
C LYS A 175 -2.45 9.77 4.42
N GLU A 176 -2.96 9.36 5.59
CA GLU A 176 -2.17 9.27 6.82
C GLU A 176 -1.09 8.19 6.70
N VAL A 177 -1.49 6.99 6.27
CA VAL A 177 -0.56 5.87 6.07
C VAL A 177 0.44 6.20 4.97
N PHE A 178 -0.02 6.80 3.86
CA PHE A 178 0.85 7.23 2.78
C PHE A 178 1.92 8.22 3.27
N ASP A 179 1.53 9.28 3.98
CA ASP A 179 2.46 10.30 4.47
C ASP A 179 3.48 9.69 5.44
N GLU A 180 3.06 8.79 6.33
CA GLU A 180 3.98 8.05 7.21
C GLU A 180 5.02 7.25 6.41
N LYS A 181 4.56 6.43 5.46
CA LYS A 181 5.46 5.58 4.66
C LYS A 181 6.36 6.38 3.73
N LEU A 182 5.85 7.48 3.16
CA LEU A 182 6.59 8.39 2.31
C LEU A 182 7.74 9.05 3.07
N ARG A 183 7.45 9.64 4.22
CA ARG A 183 8.47 10.30 5.06
C ARG A 183 9.54 9.29 5.49
N ALA A 184 9.15 8.09 5.90
CA ALA A 184 10.09 7.03 6.23
C ALA A 184 10.95 6.63 5.01
N ALA A 185 10.36 6.50 3.82
CA ALA A 185 11.10 6.16 2.60
C ALA A 185 12.15 7.21 2.26
N ILE A 186 11.83 8.50 2.37
CA ILE A 186 12.76 9.62 2.12
C ILE A 186 13.90 9.63 3.15
N LEU A 187 13.59 9.54 4.45
CA LEU A 187 14.59 9.55 5.52
C LEU A 187 15.57 8.36 5.42
N HIS A 188 15.07 7.20 4.99
CA HIS A 188 15.89 6.02 4.74
C HIS A 188 16.50 5.96 3.33
N ARG A 189 16.31 7.02 2.52
CA ARG A 189 16.79 7.11 1.13
C ARG A 189 16.45 5.88 0.29
N LYS A 190 15.23 5.36 0.44
CA LYS A 190 14.72 4.31 -0.45
C LYS A 190 14.50 4.90 -1.83
N ASN A 191 14.72 4.09 -2.87
CA ASN A 191 14.47 4.49 -4.26
C ASN A 191 13.08 4.08 -4.76
N LEU A 192 12.36 3.27 -3.99
CA LEU A 192 11.03 2.76 -4.32
C LEU A 192 10.15 2.71 -3.07
N LEU A 193 8.93 3.22 -3.21
CA LEU A 193 7.82 3.02 -2.30
C LEU A 193 6.66 2.42 -3.12
N ASP A 194 6.37 1.14 -2.88
CA ASP A 194 5.25 0.43 -3.52
C ASP A 194 4.03 0.52 -2.61
N LEU A 195 3.03 1.28 -3.06
CA LEU A 195 1.86 1.65 -2.25
C LEU A 195 0.98 0.43 -1.93
N GLU A 196 0.97 -0.57 -2.81
CA GLU A 196 0.26 -1.83 -2.57
C GLU A 196 0.99 -2.63 -1.48
N ALA A 197 2.29 -2.83 -1.65
CA ALA A 197 3.11 -3.59 -0.70
C ALA A 197 3.18 -2.96 0.69
N THR A 198 3.01 -1.64 0.78
CA THR A 198 3.01 -0.91 2.06
C THR A 198 1.61 -0.63 2.62
N ASN A 199 0.55 -1.22 2.05
CA ASN A 199 -0.85 -1.07 2.49
C ASN A 199 -1.31 0.40 2.55
N CYS A 200 -0.92 1.22 1.56
CA CYS A 200 -1.32 2.61 1.49
C CYS A 200 -2.75 2.79 0.94
N TYR A 201 -3.41 1.74 0.45
CA TYR A 201 -4.76 1.82 -0.11
C TYR A 201 -5.86 1.49 0.91
N ILE A 202 -6.98 2.20 0.80
CA ILE A 202 -8.23 1.78 1.41
C ILE A 202 -8.81 0.67 0.53
N ASN A 203 -8.86 -0.54 1.06
CA ASN A 203 -9.37 -1.71 0.37
C ASN A 203 -10.83 -2.00 0.78
N PRO A 204 -11.59 -2.75 -0.05
CA PRO A 204 -12.91 -3.23 0.35
C PRO A 204 -12.79 -4.11 1.59
N GLN A 205 -13.76 -3.99 2.48
CA GLN A 205 -13.81 -4.74 3.74
C GLN A 205 -14.06 -6.23 3.48
N TYR A 206 -14.81 -6.55 2.42
CA TYR A 206 -15.12 -7.91 2.03
C TYR A 206 -14.67 -8.18 0.60
N THR A 207 -14.46 -9.45 0.30
CA THR A 207 -14.16 -9.98 -1.02
C THR A 207 -15.20 -11.02 -1.42
N CYS A 208 -15.25 -11.40 -2.69
CA CYS A 208 -16.16 -12.44 -3.18
C CYS A 208 -15.92 -13.80 -2.51
N GLN A 209 -14.73 -14.00 -1.93
CA GLN A 209 -14.36 -15.18 -1.16
C GLN A 209 -14.66 -15.08 0.34
N SER A 210 -15.11 -13.92 0.81
CA SER A 210 -15.43 -13.73 2.22
C SER A 210 -16.61 -14.61 2.64
N PRO A 211 -16.51 -15.38 3.75
CA PRO A 211 -17.57 -16.28 4.17
C PRO A 211 -18.95 -15.61 4.29
N LYS A 212 -18.99 -14.38 4.79
CA LYS A 212 -20.22 -13.59 4.91
C LYS A 212 -20.91 -13.35 3.57
N ILE A 213 -20.13 -13.06 2.52
CA ILE A 213 -20.65 -12.79 1.17
C ILE A 213 -21.23 -14.06 0.55
N ILE A 214 -20.53 -15.19 0.73
CA ILE A 214 -20.98 -16.50 0.28
C ILE A 214 -22.28 -16.90 0.99
N GLU A 215 -22.35 -16.74 2.31
CA GLU A 215 -23.55 -17.02 3.11
C GLU A 215 -24.74 -16.18 2.66
N THR A 216 -24.55 -14.87 2.46
CA THR A 216 -25.61 -13.97 1.99
C THR A 216 -26.15 -14.39 0.61
N ARG A 217 -25.26 -14.75 -0.33
CA ARG A 217 -25.68 -15.31 -1.64
C ARG A 217 -26.55 -16.56 -1.45
N ASP A 218 -26.13 -17.46 -0.57
CA ASP A 218 -26.81 -18.74 -0.36
C ASP A 218 -28.19 -18.54 0.28
N ILE A 219 -28.31 -17.59 1.21
CA ILE A 219 -29.60 -17.17 1.78
C ILE A 219 -30.51 -16.58 0.70
N LEU A 220 -30.00 -15.66 -0.14
CA LEU A 220 -30.76 -15.09 -1.26
C LEU A 220 -31.27 -16.19 -2.20
N ASN A 221 -30.41 -17.14 -2.54
CA ASN A 221 -30.76 -18.28 -3.39
C ASN A 221 -31.79 -19.21 -2.75
N LYS A 222 -31.70 -19.44 -1.44
CA LYS A 222 -32.71 -20.18 -0.68
C LYS A 222 -34.09 -19.50 -0.74
N TYR A 223 -34.14 -18.17 -0.64
CA TYR A 223 -35.40 -17.44 -0.77
C TYR A 223 -36.00 -17.56 -2.17
N VAL A 224 -35.23 -17.30 -3.24
CA VAL A 224 -35.77 -17.39 -4.61
C VAL A 224 -36.06 -18.82 -5.06
N ALA A 225 -35.46 -19.84 -4.45
CA ALA A 225 -35.84 -21.23 -4.69
C ALA A 225 -37.25 -21.57 -4.16
N SER A 226 -37.83 -20.73 -3.30
CA SER A 226 -39.16 -20.96 -2.74
C SER A 226 -40.25 -20.80 -3.82
N LYS A 227 -41.25 -21.68 -3.76
CA LYS A 227 -42.43 -21.66 -4.63
C LYS A 227 -43.67 -21.87 -3.78
N ILE A 228 -44.58 -20.89 -3.79
CA ILE A 228 -45.82 -20.92 -3.01
C ILE A 228 -46.98 -20.86 -3.99
N THR A 229 -47.89 -21.84 -3.96
CA THR A 229 -49.06 -21.86 -4.86
C THR A 229 -50.33 -21.63 -4.05
N TYR A 230 -50.96 -20.48 -4.28
CA TYR A 230 -52.28 -20.17 -3.74
C TYR A 230 -53.35 -20.80 -4.62
N THR A 231 -54.24 -21.57 -4.00
CA THR A 231 -55.37 -22.19 -4.69
C THR A 231 -56.65 -21.46 -4.34
N PHE A 232 -57.31 -20.92 -5.35
CA PHE A 232 -58.62 -20.29 -5.28
C PHE A 232 -59.64 -21.16 -6.03
N VAL A 233 -60.93 -20.90 -5.81
CA VAL A 233 -61.98 -21.61 -6.56
C VAL A 233 -61.84 -21.31 -8.06
N GLY A 234 -61.43 -22.33 -8.84
CA GLY A 234 -61.26 -22.24 -10.29
C GLY A 234 -59.97 -21.56 -10.77
N ALA A 235 -59.02 -21.22 -9.88
CA ALA A 235 -57.76 -20.59 -10.26
C ALA A 235 -56.59 -20.97 -9.32
N GLN A 236 -55.38 -21.00 -9.86
CA GLN A 236 -54.16 -21.09 -9.06
C GLN A 236 -53.25 -19.91 -9.39
N VAL A 237 -52.59 -19.37 -8.37
CA VAL A 237 -51.55 -18.33 -8.52
C VAL A 237 -50.30 -18.80 -7.83
N THR A 238 -49.21 -18.90 -8.58
CA THR A 238 -47.90 -19.27 -8.05
C THR A 238 -47.07 -18.02 -7.81
N LEU A 239 -46.61 -17.86 -6.57
CA LEU A 239 -45.54 -16.98 -6.18
C LEU A 239 -44.21 -17.73 -6.33
N ASP A 240 -43.32 -17.21 -7.16
CA ASP A 240 -42.03 -17.82 -7.49
C ASP A 240 -40.88 -16.81 -7.50
N LYS A 241 -39.70 -17.28 -7.92
CA LYS A 241 -38.47 -16.49 -8.02
C LYS A 241 -38.62 -15.16 -8.74
N ASP A 242 -39.44 -15.07 -9.79
CA ASP A 242 -39.57 -13.86 -10.62
C ASP A 242 -40.29 -12.72 -9.88
N THR A 243 -41.03 -13.08 -8.83
CA THR A 243 -41.66 -12.13 -7.91
C THR A 243 -40.85 -11.98 -6.63
N ILE A 244 -40.38 -13.08 -6.02
CA ILE A 244 -39.64 -13.06 -4.75
C ILE A 244 -38.35 -12.24 -4.85
N ASN A 245 -37.59 -12.34 -5.95
CA ASN A 245 -36.34 -11.57 -6.12
C ASN A 245 -36.56 -10.05 -6.03
N LYS A 246 -37.75 -9.56 -6.40
CA LYS A 246 -38.09 -8.12 -6.36
C LYS A 246 -38.33 -7.62 -4.94
N TRP A 247 -38.48 -8.51 -3.97
CA TRP A 247 -38.78 -8.20 -2.58
C TRP A 247 -37.54 -8.26 -1.68
N LEU A 248 -36.50 -8.99 -2.09
CA LEU A 248 -35.31 -9.16 -1.25
C LEU A 248 -34.46 -7.89 -1.24
N ILE A 249 -34.02 -7.52 -0.04
CA ILE A 249 -33.12 -6.40 0.23
C ILE A 249 -31.88 -6.96 0.93
N VAL A 250 -30.71 -6.52 0.48
CA VAL A 250 -29.44 -6.80 1.17
C VAL A 250 -29.04 -5.50 1.89
N ASN A 251 -28.95 -5.57 3.22
CA ASN A 251 -28.54 -4.43 4.03
C ASN A 251 -27.02 -4.24 3.99
N GLU A 252 -26.52 -3.11 4.52
CA GLU A 252 -25.09 -2.79 4.54
C GLU A 252 -24.22 -3.82 5.29
N ASP A 253 -24.79 -4.49 6.28
CA ASP A 253 -24.17 -5.57 7.05
C ASP A 253 -24.28 -6.96 6.37
N PHE A 254 -24.75 -6.99 5.14
CA PHE A 254 -25.03 -8.20 4.35
C PHE A 254 -26.13 -9.10 4.91
N SER A 255 -26.94 -8.62 5.86
CA SER A 255 -28.18 -9.31 6.23
C SER A 255 -29.23 -9.20 5.12
N VAL A 256 -30.04 -10.25 4.95
CA VAL A 256 -31.11 -10.30 3.94
C VAL A 256 -32.44 -10.05 4.64
N SER A 257 -33.20 -9.08 4.13
CA SER A 257 -34.56 -8.80 4.57
C SER A 257 -35.55 -8.84 3.40
N VAL A 258 -36.84 -8.88 3.72
CA VAL A 258 -37.92 -8.87 2.74
C VAL A 258 -38.67 -7.54 2.85
N ASP A 259 -38.90 -6.90 1.72
CA ASP A 259 -39.72 -5.69 1.60
C ASP A 259 -41.19 -6.00 1.91
N GLU A 260 -41.57 -5.87 3.18
CA GLU A 260 -42.93 -6.15 3.66
C GLU A 260 -44.01 -5.33 2.94
N LYS A 261 -43.67 -4.13 2.46
CA LYS A 261 -44.62 -3.29 1.72
C LYS A 261 -44.96 -3.94 0.37
N LYS A 262 -43.96 -4.48 -0.34
CA LYS A 262 -44.20 -5.23 -1.60
C LYS A 262 -45.00 -6.50 -1.36
N VAL A 263 -44.72 -7.23 -0.26
CA VAL A 263 -45.50 -8.41 0.14
C VAL A 263 -46.95 -8.03 0.41
N LYS A 264 -47.19 -6.98 1.20
CA LYS A 264 -48.54 -6.48 1.53
C LYS A 264 -49.32 -6.10 0.28
N ASN A 265 -48.70 -5.36 -0.63
CA ASN A 265 -49.33 -4.97 -1.89
C ASN A 265 -49.71 -6.20 -2.73
N TYR A 266 -48.82 -7.19 -2.82
CA TYR A 266 -49.12 -8.44 -3.52
C TYR A 266 -50.32 -9.19 -2.92
N VAL A 267 -50.40 -9.29 -1.59
CA VAL A 267 -51.56 -9.91 -0.90
C VAL A 267 -52.83 -9.09 -1.11
N GLN A 268 -52.75 -7.76 -1.10
CA GLN A 268 -53.88 -6.88 -1.41
C GLN A 268 -54.39 -7.07 -2.84
N ASP A 269 -53.50 -7.22 -3.83
CA ASP A 269 -53.87 -7.50 -5.21
C ASP A 269 -54.58 -8.85 -5.36
N LEU A 270 -54.10 -9.88 -4.65
CA LEU A 270 -54.79 -11.17 -4.57
C LEU A 270 -56.18 -11.03 -3.96
N ALA A 271 -56.31 -10.31 -2.84
CA ALA A 271 -57.59 -10.07 -2.19
C ALA A 271 -58.57 -9.32 -3.12
N TYR A 272 -58.10 -8.26 -3.78
CA TYR A 272 -58.90 -7.51 -4.75
C TYR A 272 -59.40 -8.41 -5.89
N LYS A 273 -58.56 -9.31 -6.39
CA LYS A 273 -58.90 -10.20 -7.50
C LYS A 273 -59.86 -11.32 -7.07
N TYR A 274 -59.59 -12.00 -5.96
CA TYR A 274 -60.24 -13.26 -5.62
C TYR A 274 -61.32 -13.19 -4.52
N ASN A 275 -61.38 -12.13 -3.70
CA ASN A 275 -62.42 -12.02 -2.66
C ASN A 275 -63.83 -12.05 -3.28
N THR A 276 -64.74 -12.80 -2.66
CA THR A 276 -66.12 -13.01 -3.13
C THR A 276 -67.12 -12.08 -2.48
N VAL A 277 -66.87 -11.68 -1.23
CA VAL A 277 -67.70 -10.78 -0.43
C VAL A 277 -68.01 -9.51 -1.23
N GLY A 278 -69.30 -9.20 -1.34
CA GLY A 278 -69.79 -8.01 -2.03
C GLY A 278 -69.73 -8.04 -3.57
N LYS A 279 -69.15 -9.07 -4.19
CA LYS A 279 -69.14 -9.21 -5.66
C LYS A 279 -70.40 -9.88 -6.19
N THR A 280 -70.84 -9.47 -7.38
CA THR A 280 -71.95 -10.10 -8.08
C THR A 280 -71.45 -11.31 -8.88
N ARG A 281 -72.16 -12.43 -8.83
CA ARG A 281 -71.81 -13.69 -9.50
C ARG A 281 -73.00 -14.23 -10.28
N GLN A 282 -72.70 -14.87 -11.41
CA GLN A 282 -73.69 -15.62 -12.16
C GLN A 282 -73.88 -17.01 -11.57
N PHE A 283 -75.13 -17.39 -11.32
CA PHE A 283 -75.54 -18.66 -10.77
C PHE A 283 -76.59 -19.30 -11.67
N LYS A 284 -76.40 -20.57 -12.03
CA LYS A 284 -77.38 -21.34 -12.81
C LYS A 284 -78.32 -22.03 -11.83
N SER A 285 -79.60 -21.65 -11.84
CA SER A 285 -80.62 -22.21 -10.96
C SER A 285 -80.96 -23.66 -11.33
N SER A 286 -81.65 -24.36 -10.44
CA SER A 286 -82.23 -25.70 -10.69
C SER A 286 -83.22 -25.73 -11.85
N THR A 287 -83.75 -24.58 -12.25
CA THR A 287 -84.63 -24.39 -13.42
C THR A 287 -83.87 -24.11 -14.72
N GLY A 288 -82.53 -24.14 -14.68
CA GLY A 288 -81.66 -23.94 -15.85
C GLY A 288 -81.41 -22.47 -16.24
N LYS A 289 -82.01 -21.50 -15.55
CA LYS A 289 -81.84 -20.07 -15.81
C LYS A 289 -80.58 -19.54 -15.12
N THR A 290 -79.84 -18.66 -15.78
CA THR A 290 -78.72 -17.94 -15.16
C THR A 290 -79.23 -16.66 -14.49
N ILE A 291 -78.96 -16.49 -13.20
CA ILE A 291 -79.29 -15.30 -12.41
C ILE A 291 -78.02 -14.65 -11.86
N ASN A 292 -78.05 -13.35 -11.62
CA ASN A 292 -76.97 -12.62 -10.95
C ASN A 292 -77.30 -12.51 -9.46
N ILE A 293 -76.39 -13.00 -8.59
CA ILE A 293 -76.48 -12.90 -7.14
C ILE A 293 -75.38 -11.96 -6.67
N GLY A 294 -75.70 -10.90 -5.93
CA GLY A 294 -74.70 -9.94 -5.43
C GLY A 294 -75.01 -9.46 -4.02
N ARG A 295 -74.05 -8.72 -3.43
CA ARG A 295 -74.13 -8.09 -2.10
C ARG A 295 -74.30 -9.05 -0.91
N GLY A 296 -73.87 -10.30 -1.06
CA GLY A 296 -73.82 -11.27 0.04
C GLY A 296 -72.50 -11.24 0.80
N ASP A 297 -72.53 -11.77 2.03
CA ASP A 297 -71.36 -12.01 2.88
C ASP A 297 -70.55 -13.25 2.46
N TYR A 298 -71.00 -13.97 1.41
CA TYR A 298 -70.43 -15.22 0.90
C TYR A 298 -70.25 -15.18 -0.62
#